data_AF-A0A537JUW5-F1
#
_entry.id   AF-A0A537JUW5-F1
#
_cell.length_a   1.000
_cell.length_b   1.000
_cell.length_c   1.000
_cell.angle_alpha   90.00
_cell.angle_beta   90.00
_cell.angle_gamma   90.00
#
_symmetry.space_group_name_H-M   'P 1'
#
loop_
_entity.id
_entity.type
_entity.pdbx_description
1 polymer ?
#
loop_
_entity_poly.entity_id
_entity_poly.type
_entity_poly.pdbx_seq_one_letter_code
_entity_poly.pdbx_strand_id
1 'polypeptide(L)'
;RATSADMAAIHADRMSIPACELLGLLDGISPAGALARQALERLRAWDGAMDRDGVAPTIYAALRERLMRDLLSPLLGPLASQAFATAPGGPVTHVARLRALLAGWIRAGDRTILPRGLDWPGALTRALDGAAADLETALGPGIDAWRWGRVHVTRPRHPLSLIVPAAAAFLDPPPVAAGGDADTVQAGAFIPAAGFGVTLASVARYVFDLGDWEQSGWIVPLGASGHSGSPHYADQAQDWAEVRLRPMRYTWSRIRAEAECHQRLEP
;
A
#
# COMPACT_ATOMS: atom_id res chain seq x y z
N ARG A 1 29.46 -3.19 -9.11
CA ARG A 1 29.16 -1.92 -8.40
C ARG A 1 27.73 -1.56 -8.70
N ALA A 2 26.99 -1.02 -7.74
CA ALA A 2 25.60 -0.61 -7.97
C ALA A 2 25.53 0.65 -8.85
N THR A 3 24.46 0.77 -9.63
CA THR A 3 24.15 1.83 -10.58
C THR A 3 22.94 2.65 -10.11
N SER A 4 22.65 3.78 -10.77
CA SER A 4 21.43 4.56 -10.49
C SER A 4 20.15 3.75 -10.75
N ALA A 5 20.16 2.87 -11.75
CA ALA A 5 19.09 1.91 -12.02
C ALA A 5 18.89 0.91 -10.87
N ASP A 6 19.97 0.41 -10.27
CA ASP A 6 19.88 -0.49 -9.11
C ASP A 6 19.24 0.22 -7.90
N MET A 7 19.56 1.51 -7.69
CA MET A 7 18.94 2.31 -6.62
C MET A 7 17.46 2.58 -6.88
N ALA A 8 17.06 2.80 -8.13
CA ALA A 8 15.65 2.92 -8.51
C ALA A 8 14.88 1.59 -8.30
N ALA A 9 15.52 0.45 -8.56
CA ALA A 9 14.93 -0.86 -8.31
C ALA A 9 14.65 -1.09 -6.82
N ILE A 10 15.51 -0.62 -5.91
CA ILE A 10 15.26 -0.67 -4.46
C ILE A 10 13.98 0.09 -4.10
N HIS A 11 13.79 1.30 -4.64
CA HIS A 11 12.55 2.08 -4.43
C HIS A 11 11.29 1.36 -4.94
N ALA A 12 11.44 0.44 -5.89
CA ALA A 12 10.36 -0.31 -6.51
C ALA A 12 10.16 -1.70 -5.87
N ASP A 13 10.93 -2.06 -4.84
CA ASP A 13 10.79 -3.33 -4.15
C ASP A 13 9.44 -3.40 -3.41
N ARG A 14 8.69 -4.45 -3.71
CA ARG A 14 7.34 -4.71 -3.20
C ARG A 14 7.26 -6.01 -2.41
N MET A 15 8.39 -6.57 -2.00
CA MET A 15 8.39 -7.82 -1.27
C MET A 15 7.97 -7.59 0.18
N SER A 16 6.82 -8.13 0.57
CA SER A 16 6.35 -8.06 1.95
C SER A 16 6.91 -9.22 2.75
N ILE A 17 7.94 -8.94 3.56
CA ILE A 17 8.55 -9.96 4.44
C ILE A 17 7.49 -10.61 5.36
N PRO A 18 6.58 -9.85 6.03
CA PRO A 18 5.52 -10.46 6.84
C PRO A 18 4.55 -11.32 6.02
N ALA A 19 4.34 -11.01 4.74
CA ALA A 19 3.53 -11.85 3.86
C ALA A 19 4.22 -13.19 3.60
N CYS A 20 5.51 -13.19 3.25
CA CYS A 20 6.28 -14.42 3.07
C CYS A 20 6.29 -15.29 4.33
N GLU A 21 6.45 -14.67 5.51
CA GLU A 21 6.35 -15.41 6.77
C GLU A 21 4.97 -16.02 6.97
N LEU A 22 3.89 -15.27 6.70
CA LEU A 22 2.51 -15.78 6.84
C LEU A 22 2.21 -16.90 5.84
N LEU A 23 2.71 -16.82 4.61
CA LEU A 23 2.55 -17.86 3.59
C LEU A 23 3.12 -19.20 4.05
N GLY A 24 4.28 -19.19 4.71
CA GLY A 24 4.89 -20.37 5.33
C GLY A 24 4.12 -20.94 6.53
N LEU A 25 3.05 -20.27 6.96
CA LEU A 25 2.22 -20.66 8.11
C LEU A 25 0.80 -21.05 7.69
N LEU A 26 0.52 -21.19 6.38
CA LEU A 26 -0.79 -21.57 5.85
C LEU A 26 -1.06 -23.08 5.85
N ASP A 27 -0.18 -23.87 6.48
CA ASP A 27 -0.33 -25.31 6.61
C ASP A 27 -1.48 -25.68 7.56
N GLY A 28 -2.24 -26.71 7.19
CA GLY A 28 -3.39 -27.19 7.98
C GLY A 28 -4.65 -26.30 7.92
N ILE A 29 -4.62 -25.19 7.17
CA ILE A 29 -5.82 -24.37 6.92
C ILE A 29 -6.77 -25.13 5.97
N SER A 30 -8.06 -25.17 6.32
CA SER A 30 -9.10 -25.83 5.55
C SER A 30 -10.37 -24.98 5.47
N PRO A 31 -10.42 -23.97 4.59
CA PRO A 31 -11.58 -23.07 4.46
C PRO A 31 -12.83 -23.82 4.01
N ALA A 32 -13.98 -23.45 4.58
CA ALA A 32 -15.25 -24.10 4.25
C ALA A 32 -15.81 -23.60 2.90
N GLY A 33 -15.67 -22.30 2.62
CA GLY A 33 -16.24 -21.66 1.43
C GLY A 33 -15.47 -21.98 0.15
N ALA A 34 -16.18 -22.12 -0.98
CA ALA A 34 -15.54 -22.31 -2.29
C ALA A 34 -14.63 -21.13 -2.66
N LEU A 35 -15.07 -19.90 -2.36
CA LEU A 35 -14.31 -18.69 -2.63
C LEU A 35 -13.07 -18.57 -1.72
N ALA A 36 -13.17 -18.94 -0.45
CA ALA A 36 -12.05 -18.96 0.47
C ALA A 36 -11.01 -20.04 0.10
N ARG A 37 -11.44 -21.19 -0.44
CA ARG A 37 -10.53 -22.20 -1.02
C ARG A 37 -9.77 -21.65 -2.23
N GLN A 38 -10.45 -20.97 -3.15
CA GLN A 38 -9.78 -20.27 -4.27
C GLN A 38 -8.81 -19.20 -3.77
N ALA A 39 -9.18 -18.46 -2.72
CA ALA A 39 -8.32 -17.46 -2.11
C ALA A 39 -7.05 -18.08 -1.50
N LEU A 40 -7.18 -19.24 -0.83
CA LEU A 40 -6.05 -20.01 -0.32
C LEU A 40 -5.12 -20.48 -1.45
N GLU A 41 -5.67 -20.94 -2.58
CA GLU A 41 -4.88 -21.33 -3.76
C GLU A 41 -4.10 -20.14 -4.33
N ARG A 42 -4.74 -18.96 -4.44
CA ARG A 42 -4.06 -17.73 -4.88
C ARG A 42 -2.93 -17.34 -3.94
N LEU A 43 -3.12 -17.44 -2.62
CA LEU A 43 -2.08 -17.16 -1.64
C LEU A 43 -0.92 -18.17 -1.74
N ARG A 44 -1.20 -19.46 -1.87
CA ARG A 44 -0.16 -20.51 -1.97
C ARG A 44 0.69 -20.40 -3.25
N ALA A 45 0.13 -19.87 -4.33
CA ALA A 45 0.84 -19.64 -5.58
C ALA A 45 1.58 -18.29 -5.63
N TRP A 46 1.38 -17.44 -4.62
CA TRP A 46 1.94 -16.09 -4.57
C TRP A 46 3.36 -16.09 -3.99
N ASP A 47 4.19 -15.20 -4.50
CA ASP A 47 5.59 -15.01 -4.08
C ASP A 47 5.74 -14.06 -2.89
N GLY A 48 4.68 -13.30 -2.54
CA GLY A 48 4.69 -12.28 -1.49
C GLY A 48 4.91 -10.85 -2.00
N ALA A 49 5.00 -10.64 -3.32
CA ALA A 49 5.13 -9.31 -3.91
C ALA A 49 3.78 -8.58 -3.94
N MET A 50 3.71 -7.39 -3.33
CA MET A 50 2.52 -6.54 -3.27
C MET A 50 2.26 -5.80 -4.61
N ASP A 51 2.22 -6.56 -5.71
CA ASP A 51 2.04 -6.03 -7.04
C ASP A 51 0.61 -5.57 -7.32
N ARG A 52 0.48 -4.39 -7.96
CA ARG A 52 -0.81 -3.78 -8.27
C ARG A 52 -1.72 -4.67 -9.12
N ASP A 53 -1.15 -5.49 -9.99
CA ASP A 53 -1.93 -6.31 -10.92
C ASP A 53 -2.31 -7.68 -10.31
N GLY A 54 -1.74 -8.01 -9.14
CA GLY A 54 -1.94 -9.27 -8.44
C GLY A 54 -3.25 -9.31 -7.63
N VAL A 55 -3.83 -10.51 -7.52
CA VAL A 55 -5.03 -10.79 -6.71
C VAL A 55 -4.66 -11.16 -5.26
N ALA A 56 -3.59 -11.93 -5.09
CA ALA A 56 -3.13 -12.40 -3.79
C ALA A 56 -2.80 -11.28 -2.78
N PRO A 57 -2.21 -10.13 -3.16
CA PRO A 57 -1.97 -9.03 -2.21
C PRO A 57 -3.24 -8.53 -1.52
N THR A 58 -4.35 -8.41 -2.26
CA THR A 58 -5.66 -8.01 -1.71
C THR A 58 -6.18 -9.02 -0.70
N ILE A 59 -6.07 -10.31 -1.04
CA ILE A 59 -6.48 -11.42 -0.16
C ILE A 59 -5.63 -11.42 1.11
N TYR A 60 -4.32 -11.26 0.98
CA TYR A 60 -3.38 -11.19 2.10
C TYR A 60 -3.72 -10.02 3.04
N ALA A 61 -3.92 -8.82 2.49
CA ALA A 61 -4.28 -7.63 3.27
C ALA A 61 -5.59 -7.84 4.04
N ALA A 62 -6.61 -8.42 3.39
CA ALA A 62 -7.90 -8.72 4.01
C ALA A 62 -7.79 -9.81 5.09
N LEU A 63 -7.06 -10.91 4.81
CA LEU A 63 -6.80 -11.99 5.77
C LEU A 63 -6.11 -11.46 7.03
N ARG A 64 -5.02 -10.70 6.86
CA ARG A 64 -4.26 -10.15 7.99
C ARG A 64 -5.11 -9.20 8.82
N GLU A 65 -5.92 -8.37 8.17
CA GLU A 65 -6.83 -7.47 8.89
C GLU A 65 -7.90 -8.24 9.66
N ARG A 66 -8.57 -9.19 9.02
CA ARG A 66 -9.62 -10.00 9.63
C ARG A 66 -9.09 -10.79 10.82
N LEU A 67 -7.93 -11.42 10.66
CA LEU A 67 -7.27 -12.17 11.73
C LEU A 67 -6.98 -11.27 12.94
N MET A 68 -6.39 -10.09 12.74
CA MET A 68 -6.11 -9.17 13.84
C MET A 68 -7.38 -8.71 14.56
N ARG A 69 -8.45 -8.42 13.82
CA ARG A 69 -9.75 -8.07 14.42
C ARG A 69 -10.31 -9.21 15.26
N ASP A 70 -10.28 -10.42 14.73
CA ASP A 70 -10.81 -11.61 15.41
C ASP A 70 -10.03 -11.93 16.68
N LEU A 71 -8.71 -11.70 16.70
CA LEU A 71 -7.84 -11.91 17.86
C LEU A 71 -7.98 -10.81 18.91
N LEU A 72 -7.93 -9.54 18.49
CA LEU A 72 -7.80 -8.42 19.44
C LEU A 72 -9.13 -7.86 19.92
N SER A 73 -10.20 -7.89 19.10
CA SER A 73 -11.47 -7.27 19.50
C SER A 73 -12.05 -7.87 20.79
N PRO A 74 -12.05 -9.21 21.00
CA PRO A 74 -12.51 -9.80 22.26
C PRO A 74 -11.66 -9.40 23.47
N LEU A 75 -10.34 -9.19 23.27
CA LEU A 75 -9.41 -8.81 24.34
C LEU A 75 -9.53 -7.33 24.72
N LEU A 76 -9.77 -6.47 23.73
CA LEU A 76 -9.88 -5.02 23.90
C LEU A 76 -11.27 -4.58 24.37
N GLY A 77 -12.30 -5.40 24.14
CA GLY A 77 -13.68 -5.10 24.50
C GLY A 77 -14.12 -3.73 23.91
N PRO A 78 -14.61 -2.78 24.74
CA PRO A 78 -15.04 -1.46 24.26
C PRO A 78 -13.96 -0.66 23.53
N LEU A 79 -12.67 -0.93 23.76
CA LEU A 79 -11.56 -0.22 23.12
C LEU A 79 -11.32 -0.68 21.67
N ALA A 80 -11.94 -1.77 21.22
CA ALA A 80 -11.75 -2.31 19.88
C ALA A 80 -12.12 -1.30 18.77
N SER A 81 -13.15 -0.46 18.99
CA SER A 81 -13.57 0.57 18.03
C SER A 81 -12.49 1.63 17.80
N GLN A 82 -11.71 1.96 18.82
CA GLN A 82 -10.59 2.90 18.72
C GLN A 82 -9.37 2.24 18.09
N ALA A 83 -9.07 0.99 18.48
CA ALA A 83 -7.94 0.22 17.96
C ALA A 83 -8.05 -0.05 16.46
N PHE A 84 -9.28 -0.20 15.96
CA PHE A 84 -9.59 -0.41 14.56
C PHE A 84 -10.37 0.75 13.92
N ALA A 85 -10.07 1.99 14.35
CA ALA A 85 -10.64 3.20 13.79
C ALA A 85 -10.20 3.43 12.33
N THR A 86 -11.00 4.21 11.60
CA THR A 86 -10.75 4.56 10.18
C THR A 86 -9.77 5.72 10.00
N ALA A 87 -9.49 6.46 11.06
CA ALA A 87 -8.54 7.58 11.07
C ALA A 87 -7.23 7.16 11.75
N PRO A 88 -6.08 7.75 11.37
CA PRO A 88 -4.82 7.48 12.03
C PRO A 88 -4.87 7.95 13.48
N GLY A 89 -4.21 7.22 14.38
CA GLY A 89 -4.17 7.56 15.81
C GLY A 89 -3.33 6.57 16.61
N GLY A 90 -3.07 6.91 17.88
CA GLY A 90 -2.27 6.08 18.79
C GLY A 90 -2.71 4.60 18.83
N PRO A 91 -4.00 4.30 19.06
CA PRO A 91 -4.50 2.92 19.08
C PRO A 91 -4.26 2.16 17.77
N VAL A 92 -4.48 2.79 16.61
CA VAL A 92 -4.24 2.19 15.29
C VAL A 92 -2.75 1.86 15.11
N THR A 93 -1.87 2.77 15.55
CA THR A 93 -0.41 2.54 15.53
C THR A 93 0.00 1.40 16.47
N HIS A 94 -0.65 1.24 17.63
CA HIS A 94 -0.40 0.10 18.51
C HIS A 94 -0.80 -1.23 17.85
N VAL A 95 -1.95 -1.30 17.17
CA VAL A 95 -2.34 -2.50 16.42
C VAL A 95 -1.36 -2.79 15.28
N ALA A 96 -0.83 -1.78 14.59
CA ALA A 96 0.20 -1.97 13.58
C ALA A 96 1.49 -2.60 14.15
N ARG A 97 1.89 -2.24 15.37
CA ARG A 97 3.03 -2.90 16.06
C ARG A 97 2.71 -4.34 16.42
N LEU A 98 1.50 -4.64 16.88
CA LEU A 98 1.06 -6.01 17.17
C LEU A 98 1.01 -6.87 15.89
N ARG A 99 0.61 -6.30 14.75
CA ARG A 99 0.64 -6.96 13.44
C ARG A 99 2.02 -7.46 13.05
N ALA A 100 3.09 -6.78 13.46
CA ALA A 100 4.47 -7.20 13.20
C ALA A 100 4.90 -8.42 14.03
N LEU A 101 4.22 -8.69 15.16
CA LEU A 101 4.52 -9.83 16.03
C LEU A 101 3.76 -11.11 15.65
N LEU A 102 2.76 -10.99 14.78
CA LEU A 102 1.81 -12.05 14.44
C LEU A 102 2.50 -13.36 14.03
N ALA A 103 3.42 -13.31 13.07
CA ALA A 103 4.11 -14.50 12.59
C ALA A 103 5.01 -15.14 13.67
N GLY A 104 5.53 -14.33 14.60
CA GLY A 104 6.26 -14.82 15.77
C GLY A 104 5.36 -15.60 16.74
N TRP A 105 4.17 -15.08 17.04
CA TRP A 105 3.19 -15.78 17.89
C TRP A 105 2.74 -17.11 17.29
N ILE A 106 2.49 -17.14 15.97
CA ILE A 106 2.11 -18.37 15.27
C ILE A 106 3.23 -19.40 15.34
N ARG A 107 4.48 -19.02 15.02
CA ARG A 107 5.65 -19.91 15.05
C ARG A 107 5.94 -20.46 16.44
N ALA A 108 5.79 -19.64 17.47
CA ALA A 108 5.97 -20.05 18.86
C ALA A 108 4.83 -20.97 19.36
N GLY A 109 3.75 -21.12 18.58
CA GLY A 109 2.53 -21.78 19.04
C GLY A 109 1.90 -21.06 20.23
N ASP A 110 2.14 -19.75 20.38
CA ASP A 110 1.61 -18.97 21.49
C ASP A 110 0.10 -18.79 21.32
N ARG A 111 -0.67 -19.34 22.26
CA ARG A 111 -2.13 -19.33 22.23
C ARG A 111 -2.74 -18.24 23.11
N THR A 112 -1.91 -17.39 23.72
CA THR A 112 -2.34 -16.40 24.73
C THR A 112 -3.40 -15.44 24.19
N ILE A 113 -3.30 -15.08 22.91
CA ILE A 113 -4.25 -14.16 22.26
C ILE A 113 -5.34 -14.86 21.43
N LEU A 114 -5.32 -16.19 21.37
CA LEU A 114 -6.33 -16.95 20.63
C LEU A 114 -7.64 -17.00 21.43
N PRO A 115 -8.81 -16.88 20.77
CA PRO A 115 -10.07 -17.19 21.42
C PRO A 115 -10.08 -18.63 21.96
N ARG A 116 -10.80 -18.84 23.07
CA ARG A 116 -10.88 -20.16 23.73
C ARG A 116 -11.31 -21.25 22.75
N GLY A 117 -10.59 -22.35 22.72
CA GLY A 117 -10.88 -23.51 21.87
C GLY A 117 -10.34 -23.43 20.44
N LEU A 118 -9.71 -22.32 20.03
CA LEU A 118 -9.06 -22.20 18.72
C LEU A 118 -7.55 -22.43 18.81
N ASP A 119 -7.01 -23.06 17.78
CA ASP A 119 -5.58 -23.07 17.43
C ASP A 119 -5.31 -22.12 16.27
N TRP A 120 -4.03 -21.99 15.87
CA TRP A 120 -3.63 -21.11 14.79
C TRP A 120 -4.21 -21.50 13.42
N PRO A 121 -4.19 -22.77 12.99
CA PRO A 121 -4.86 -23.18 11.74
C PRO A 121 -6.36 -22.88 11.74
N GLY A 122 -7.06 -23.11 12.85
CA GLY A 122 -8.47 -22.77 13.00
C GLY A 122 -8.73 -21.26 12.96
N ALA A 123 -7.89 -20.45 13.60
CA ALA A 123 -7.99 -18.98 13.55
C ALA A 123 -7.74 -18.44 12.14
N LEU A 124 -6.72 -18.93 11.44
CA LEU A 124 -6.41 -18.56 10.07
C LEU A 124 -7.51 -19.01 9.09
N THR A 125 -8.06 -20.21 9.27
CA THR A 125 -9.19 -20.72 8.49
C THR A 125 -10.40 -19.80 8.61
N ARG A 126 -10.81 -19.48 9.85
CA ARG A 126 -11.92 -18.56 10.12
C ARG A 126 -11.68 -17.18 9.53
N ALA A 127 -10.46 -16.65 9.67
CA ALA A 127 -10.11 -15.34 9.15
C ALA A 127 -10.12 -15.32 7.61
N LEU A 128 -9.69 -16.38 6.94
CA LEU A 128 -9.71 -16.48 5.48
C LEU A 128 -11.13 -16.61 4.92
N ASP A 129 -11.99 -17.42 5.55
CA ASP A 129 -13.41 -17.48 5.19
C ASP A 129 -14.08 -16.10 5.34
N GLY A 130 -13.81 -15.40 6.46
CA GLY A 130 -14.31 -14.05 6.70
C GLY A 130 -13.78 -13.02 5.69
N ALA A 131 -12.48 -13.04 5.41
CA ALA A 131 -11.85 -12.13 4.45
C ALA A 131 -12.39 -12.34 3.03
N ALA A 132 -12.60 -13.59 2.60
CA ALA A 132 -13.17 -13.89 1.29
C ALA A 132 -14.61 -13.35 1.17
N ALA A 133 -15.43 -13.49 2.21
CA ALA A 133 -16.80 -12.96 2.23
C ALA A 133 -16.82 -11.41 2.23
N ASP A 134 -15.91 -10.76 2.97
CA ASP A 134 -15.78 -9.31 2.98
C ASP A 134 -15.37 -8.79 1.59
N LEU A 135 -14.41 -9.46 0.94
CA LEU A 135 -13.95 -9.11 -0.40
C LEU A 135 -15.02 -9.36 -1.47
N GLU A 136 -15.79 -10.45 -1.37
CA GLU A 136 -16.93 -10.71 -2.25
C GLU A 136 -17.97 -9.59 -2.17
N THR A 137 -18.30 -9.18 -0.94
CA THR A 137 -19.24 -8.08 -0.69
C THR A 137 -18.73 -6.77 -1.29
N ALA A 138 -17.44 -6.48 -1.13
CA ALA A 138 -16.85 -5.21 -1.56
C ALA A 138 -16.54 -5.14 -3.07
N LEU A 139 -16.10 -6.25 -3.67
CA LEU A 139 -15.49 -6.27 -5.02
C LEU A 139 -16.24 -7.15 -6.01
N GLY A 140 -17.24 -7.92 -5.54
CA GLY A 140 -18.02 -8.88 -6.30
C GLY A 140 -17.45 -10.31 -6.22
N PRO A 141 -18.20 -11.31 -6.73
CA PRO A 141 -17.89 -12.74 -6.59
C PRO A 141 -16.71 -13.22 -7.45
N GLY A 142 -16.31 -12.44 -8.46
CA GLY A 142 -15.21 -12.81 -9.35
C GLY A 142 -13.85 -12.53 -8.72
N ILE A 143 -13.18 -13.58 -8.23
CA ILE A 143 -11.88 -13.46 -7.54
C ILE A 143 -10.80 -12.74 -8.37
N ASP A 144 -10.82 -12.90 -9.69
CA ASP A 144 -9.86 -12.25 -10.61
C ASP A 144 -10.06 -10.73 -10.69
N ALA A 145 -11.19 -10.21 -10.21
CA ALA A 145 -11.45 -8.78 -10.11
C ALA A 145 -10.91 -8.16 -8.80
N TRP A 146 -10.33 -8.96 -7.90
CA TRP A 146 -9.77 -8.50 -6.61
C TRP A 146 -8.32 -8.03 -6.73
N ARG A 147 -7.98 -7.40 -7.86
CA ARG A 147 -6.62 -6.89 -8.10
C ARG A 147 -6.24 -5.80 -7.11
N TRP A 148 -5.01 -5.82 -6.62
CA TRP A 148 -4.52 -4.90 -5.59
C TRP A 148 -4.70 -3.43 -6.00
N GLY A 149 -4.32 -3.08 -7.23
CA GLY A 149 -4.44 -1.74 -7.78
C GLY A 149 -5.89 -1.25 -7.97
N ARG A 150 -6.91 -2.11 -7.85
CA ARG A 150 -8.31 -1.69 -7.82
C ARG A 150 -8.70 -1.07 -6.47
N VAL A 151 -8.06 -1.54 -5.39
CA VAL A 151 -8.34 -1.10 -4.01
C VAL A 151 -7.24 -0.22 -3.43
N HIS A 152 -6.01 -0.42 -3.90
CA HIS A 152 -4.79 0.29 -3.50
C HIS A 152 -4.46 1.41 -4.47
N VAL A 153 -5.25 2.47 -4.35
CA VAL A 153 -5.15 3.68 -5.17
C VAL A 153 -4.81 4.88 -4.30
N THR A 154 -4.04 5.81 -4.84
CA THR A 154 -3.93 7.15 -4.26
C THR A 154 -5.28 7.84 -4.38
N ARG A 155 -5.64 8.65 -3.38
CA ARG A 155 -6.82 9.52 -3.43
C ARG A 155 -6.47 10.90 -2.86
N PRO A 156 -5.57 11.64 -3.53
CA PRO A 156 -5.19 12.96 -3.06
C PRO A 156 -6.43 13.85 -3.03
N ARG A 157 -6.62 14.55 -1.91
CA ARG A 157 -7.75 15.46 -1.69
C ARG A 157 -7.22 16.85 -1.43
N HIS A 158 -7.65 17.81 -2.22
CA HIS A 158 -7.36 19.20 -1.99
C HIS A 158 -8.10 19.68 -0.71
N PRO A 159 -7.47 20.43 0.21
CA PRO A 159 -8.13 20.86 1.44
C PRO A 159 -9.45 21.61 1.21
N LEU A 160 -9.51 22.46 0.18
CA LEU A 160 -10.74 23.18 -0.18
C LEU A 160 -11.81 22.30 -0.81
N SER A 161 -11.50 21.11 -1.36
CA SER A 161 -12.53 20.21 -1.90
C SER A 161 -13.38 19.56 -0.81
N LEU A 162 -12.89 19.55 0.43
CA LEU A 162 -13.66 19.13 1.61
C LEU A 162 -14.69 20.19 2.02
N ILE A 163 -14.40 21.47 1.77
CA ILE A 163 -15.26 22.61 2.11
C ILE A 163 -16.20 22.94 0.95
N VAL A 164 -15.72 22.80 -0.29
CA VAL A 164 -16.45 23.10 -1.53
C VAL A 164 -16.48 21.84 -2.42
N PRO A 165 -17.33 20.84 -2.11
CA PRO A 165 -17.35 19.57 -2.84
C PRO A 165 -17.62 19.71 -4.35
N ALA A 166 -18.35 20.74 -4.76
CA ALA A 166 -18.62 21.02 -6.17
C ALA A 166 -17.36 21.31 -7.00
N ALA A 167 -16.27 21.77 -6.35
CA ALA A 167 -15.00 22.04 -6.99
C ALA A 167 -14.04 20.83 -6.98
N ALA A 168 -14.42 19.70 -6.37
CA ALA A 168 -13.54 18.55 -6.16
C ALA A 168 -12.98 17.98 -7.47
N ALA A 169 -13.78 17.88 -8.53
CA ALA A 169 -13.33 17.34 -9.81
C ALA A 169 -12.23 18.19 -10.48
N PHE A 170 -12.16 19.48 -10.16
CA PHE A 170 -11.10 20.37 -10.62
C PHE A 170 -9.91 20.41 -9.65
N LEU A 171 -10.19 20.39 -8.35
CA LEU A 171 -9.16 20.58 -7.31
C LEU A 171 -8.40 19.29 -6.97
N ASP A 172 -9.06 18.14 -6.94
CA ASP A 172 -8.44 16.89 -6.53
C ASP A 172 -7.63 16.29 -7.71
N PRO A 173 -6.34 15.97 -7.51
CA PRO A 173 -5.59 15.25 -8.52
C PRO A 173 -6.19 13.86 -8.80
N PRO A 174 -6.00 13.31 -10.02
CA PRO A 174 -6.52 12.00 -10.36
C PRO A 174 -5.91 10.89 -9.48
N PRO A 175 -6.71 9.86 -9.11
CA PRO A 175 -6.19 8.71 -8.41
C PRO A 175 -5.32 7.85 -9.34
N VAL A 176 -4.24 7.28 -8.80
CA VAL A 176 -3.39 6.31 -9.52
C VAL A 176 -3.23 5.03 -8.70
N ALA A 177 -3.28 3.88 -9.37
CA ALA A 177 -3.06 2.57 -8.74
C ALA A 177 -1.58 2.37 -8.42
N ALA A 178 -1.29 1.91 -7.20
CA ALA A 178 0.07 1.67 -6.73
C ALA A 178 0.26 0.21 -6.29
N GLY A 179 1.50 -0.26 -6.32
CA GLY A 179 1.92 -1.46 -5.61
C GLY A 179 2.45 -1.13 -4.21
N GLY A 180 2.94 -2.14 -3.52
CA GLY A 180 3.49 -2.02 -2.17
C GLY A 180 2.42 -2.04 -1.08
N ASP A 181 2.89 -2.03 0.17
CA ASP A 181 2.12 -1.80 1.39
C ASP A 181 2.99 -1.07 2.45
N ALA A 182 2.58 -1.09 3.72
CA ALA A 182 3.34 -0.47 4.81
C ALA A 182 4.64 -1.22 5.20
N ASP A 183 4.79 -2.48 4.77
CA ASP A 183 5.90 -3.38 5.10
C ASP A 183 6.90 -3.53 3.94
N THR A 184 6.62 -2.95 2.76
CA THR A 184 7.50 -2.96 1.57
C THR A 184 8.31 -1.66 1.44
N VAL A 185 9.44 -1.70 0.70
CA VAL A 185 10.25 -0.50 0.42
C VAL A 185 9.50 0.51 -0.44
N GLN A 186 8.75 0.06 -1.46
CA GLN A 186 7.76 0.89 -2.15
C GLN A 186 6.57 1.15 -1.21
N ALA A 187 6.78 2.00 -0.20
CA ALA A 187 5.81 2.21 0.88
C ALA A 187 4.48 2.75 0.34
N GLY A 188 3.43 1.95 0.55
CA GLY A 188 2.02 2.24 0.24
C GLY A 188 1.17 1.92 1.46
N ALA A 189 1.35 2.64 2.56
CA ALA A 189 0.62 2.36 3.79
C ALA A 189 -0.86 2.75 3.65
N PHE A 190 -1.73 1.97 4.28
CA PHE A 190 -3.18 2.18 4.31
C PHE A 190 -3.71 1.95 5.74
N ILE A 191 -4.94 2.40 6.00
CA ILE A 191 -5.66 2.13 7.24
C ILE A 191 -6.73 1.07 6.93
N PRO A 192 -6.53 -0.21 7.29
CA PRO A 192 -7.40 -1.30 6.84
C PRO A 192 -8.89 -1.07 7.14
N ALA A 193 -9.21 -0.45 8.28
CA ALA A 193 -10.58 -0.10 8.67
C ALA A 193 -11.26 0.88 7.70
N ALA A 194 -10.49 1.76 7.05
CA ALA A 194 -10.95 2.70 6.03
C ALA A 194 -10.88 2.11 4.61
N GLY A 195 -10.49 0.83 4.48
CA GLY A 195 -10.21 0.16 3.23
C GLY A 195 -8.71 0.15 2.90
N PHE A 196 -8.40 -0.15 1.64
CA PHE A 196 -7.01 -0.38 1.20
C PHE A 196 -6.41 0.79 0.41
N GLY A 197 -7.04 1.97 0.40
CA GLY A 197 -6.51 3.14 -0.31
C GLY A 197 -5.21 3.64 0.33
N VAL A 198 -4.29 4.14 -0.48
CA VAL A 198 -2.99 4.68 -0.02
C VAL A 198 -3.23 5.91 0.85
N THR A 199 -2.81 5.85 2.11
CA THR A 199 -2.87 6.97 3.06
C THR A 199 -1.52 7.60 3.33
N LEU A 200 -0.42 6.85 3.17
CA LEU A 200 0.93 7.35 3.38
C LEU A 200 1.90 6.65 2.42
N ALA A 201 2.76 7.45 1.78
CA ALA A 201 3.75 7.00 0.81
C ALA A 201 4.89 8.01 0.70
N SER A 202 5.91 7.73 -0.13
CA SER A 202 7.05 8.63 -0.36
C SER A 202 6.62 9.97 -0.96
N VAL A 203 6.97 11.08 -0.32
CA VAL A 203 6.74 12.45 -0.84
C VAL A 203 7.70 12.86 -1.96
N ALA A 204 8.82 12.16 -2.08
CA ALA A 204 9.76 12.24 -3.19
C ALA A 204 10.60 10.96 -3.23
N ARG A 205 11.14 10.63 -4.38
CA ARG A 205 12.25 9.68 -4.51
C ARG A 205 13.37 10.32 -5.30
N TYR A 206 14.60 9.99 -4.94
CA TYR A 206 15.80 10.53 -5.59
C TYR A 206 16.89 9.47 -5.62
N VAL A 207 17.74 9.59 -6.64
CA VAL A 207 18.98 8.84 -6.82
C VAL A 207 20.01 9.82 -7.36
N PHE A 208 21.13 9.95 -6.67
CA PHE A 208 22.22 10.84 -7.05
C PHE A 208 23.39 10.02 -7.57
N ASP A 209 23.81 10.28 -8.81
CA ASP A 209 25.08 9.79 -9.33
C ASP A 209 26.15 10.86 -9.08
N LEU A 210 27.04 10.58 -8.14
CA LEU A 210 28.09 11.52 -7.72
C LEU A 210 29.25 11.62 -8.73
N GLY A 211 29.33 10.69 -9.69
CA GLY A 211 30.31 10.69 -10.77
C GLY A 211 29.82 11.46 -12.00
N ASP A 212 28.51 11.46 -12.24
CA ASP A 212 27.85 12.23 -13.28
C ASP A 212 26.45 12.69 -12.85
N TRP A 213 26.35 13.96 -12.44
CA TRP A 213 25.08 14.52 -11.96
C TRP A 213 23.95 14.46 -12.99
N GLU A 214 24.23 14.41 -14.29
CA GLU A 214 23.20 14.28 -15.33
C GLU A 214 22.52 12.90 -15.36
N GLN A 215 23.12 11.90 -14.71
CA GLN A 215 22.57 10.56 -14.53
C GLN A 215 21.76 10.42 -13.23
N SER A 216 21.58 11.51 -12.49
CA SER A 216 20.72 11.56 -11.31
C SER A 216 19.24 11.62 -11.70
N GLY A 217 18.37 11.11 -10.83
CA GLY A 217 16.94 11.05 -11.06
C GLY A 217 16.12 11.40 -9.82
N TRP A 218 14.91 11.90 -10.04
CA TRP A 218 13.96 12.24 -8.99
C TRP A 218 12.51 12.13 -9.46
N ILE A 219 11.57 12.02 -8.53
CA ILE A 219 10.14 12.03 -8.83
C ILE A 219 9.35 12.45 -7.59
N VAL A 220 8.22 13.14 -7.79
CA VAL A 220 7.24 13.50 -6.75
C VAL A 220 5.86 12.91 -7.07
N PRO A 221 4.99 12.66 -6.06
CA PRO A 221 3.71 11.95 -6.26
C PRO A 221 2.67 12.63 -7.15
N LEU A 222 2.81 13.94 -7.37
CA LEU A 222 1.86 14.72 -8.17
C LEU A 222 2.59 15.41 -9.32
N GLY A 223 3.05 16.63 -9.12
CA GLY A 223 3.80 17.41 -10.09
C GLY A 223 4.46 18.61 -9.41
N ALA A 224 5.11 19.45 -10.21
CA ALA A 224 5.87 20.59 -9.69
C ALA A 224 4.98 21.76 -9.22
N SER A 225 3.72 21.82 -9.68
CA SER A 225 2.81 22.94 -9.40
C SER A 225 1.77 22.60 -8.35
N GLY A 226 1.46 23.57 -7.48
CA GLY A 226 0.31 23.51 -6.56
C GLY A 226 -0.99 24.05 -7.18
N HIS A 227 -0.96 24.56 -8.41
CA HIS A 227 -2.12 25.17 -9.05
C HIS A 227 -2.89 24.14 -9.89
N SER A 228 -4.16 23.86 -9.56
CA SER A 228 -4.96 22.80 -10.19
C SER A 228 -5.14 22.94 -11.72
N GLY A 229 -5.08 24.16 -12.25
CA GLY A 229 -5.11 24.41 -13.70
C GLY A 229 -3.76 24.27 -14.42
N SER A 230 -2.67 23.95 -13.72
CA SER A 230 -1.35 23.81 -14.32
C SER A 230 -1.18 22.45 -15.00
N PRO A 231 -0.50 22.36 -16.16
CA PRO A 231 -0.14 21.07 -16.73
C PRO A 231 0.76 20.26 -15.79
N HIS A 232 1.52 20.91 -14.90
CA HIS A 232 2.41 20.25 -13.93
C HIS A 232 1.76 20.05 -12.54
N TYR A 233 0.43 20.02 -12.45
CA TYR A 233 -0.27 19.78 -11.19
C TYR A 233 -0.14 18.32 -10.73
N ALA A 234 -0.22 17.38 -11.69
CA ALA A 234 -0.23 15.93 -11.42
C ALA A 234 0.47 15.11 -12.53
N ASP A 235 1.31 15.73 -13.34
CA ASP A 235 1.95 15.13 -14.52
C ASP A 235 2.99 14.04 -14.20
N GLN A 236 3.41 13.92 -12.95
CA GLN A 236 4.34 12.90 -12.47
C GLN A 236 3.63 11.72 -11.80
N ALA A 237 2.32 11.79 -11.55
CA ALA A 237 1.61 10.83 -10.71
C ALA A 237 1.75 9.37 -11.19
N GLN A 238 1.62 9.13 -12.50
CA GLN A 238 1.76 7.79 -13.07
C GLN A 238 3.20 7.27 -12.97
N ASP A 239 4.19 8.10 -13.33
CA ASP A 239 5.61 7.76 -13.23
C ASP A 239 6.00 7.46 -11.78
N TRP A 240 5.48 8.24 -10.83
CA TRP A 240 5.69 8.02 -9.41
C TRP A 240 5.09 6.70 -8.92
N ALA A 241 3.87 6.34 -9.37
CA ALA A 241 3.24 5.08 -8.99
C ALA A 241 4.02 3.86 -9.54
N GLU A 242 4.68 4.05 -10.68
CA GLU A 242 5.51 3.05 -11.38
C GLU A 242 7.00 3.14 -11.03
N VAL A 243 7.37 4.03 -10.11
CA VAL A 243 8.75 4.26 -9.64
C VAL A 243 9.72 4.60 -10.79
N ARG A 244 9.21 5.28 -11.82
CA ARG A 244 10.03 5.87 -12.89
C ARG A 244 10.53 7.23 -12.46
N LEU A 245 11.85 7.35 -12.32
CA LEU A 245 12.50 8.63 -12.02
C LEU A 245 12.57 9.51 -13.27
N ARG A 246 12.35 10.81 -13.10
CA ARG A 246 12.64 11.83 -14.11
C ARG A 246 14.08 12.32 -13.96
N PRO A 247 14.72 12.81 -15.04
CA PRO A 247 16.06 13.35 -14.96
C PRO A 247 16.14 14.51 -13.97
N MET A 248 17.21 14.53 -13.16
CA MET A 248 17.57 15.67 -12.32
C MET A 248 18.67 16.46 -13.04
N ARG A 249 18.28 17.41 -13.89
CA ARG A 249 19.22 18.20 -14.69
C ARG A 249 20.10 19.09 -13.82
N TYR A 250 21.39 19.15 -14.14
CA TYR A 250 22.38 19.91 -13.36
C TYR A 250 23.14 20.94 -14.22
N THR A 251 23.54 20.54 -15.43
CA THR A 251 24.32 21.37 -16.35
C THR A 251 23.45 22.46 -16.97
N TRP A 252 23.92 23.70 -16.88
CA TRP A 252 23.21 24.86 -17.41
C TRP A 252 22.94 24.81 -18.90
N SER A 253 23.81 24.18 -19.69
CA SER A 253 23.59 24.00 -21.13
C SER A 253 22.38 23.11 -21.41
N ARG A 254 22.24 21.98 -20.70
CA ARG A 254 21.08 21.10 -20.79
C ARG A 254 19.81 21.78 -20.30
N ILE A 255 19.86 22.40 -19.12
CA ILE A 255 18.72 23.13 -18.54
C ILE A 255 18.20 24.19 -19.52
N ARG A 256 19.10 24.98 -20.13
CA ARG A 256 18.68 26.00 -21.12
C ARG A 256 18.11 25.40 -22.41
N ALA A 257 18.65 24.27 -22.87
CA ALA A 257 18.18 23.62 -24.10
C ALA A 257 16.83 22.92 -23.93
N GLU A 258 16.53 22.44 -22.73
CA GLU A 258 15.31 21.66 -22.41
C GLU A 258 14.26 22.49 -21.66
N ALA A 259 14.49 23.80 -21.46
CA ALA A 259 13.57 24.67 -20.73
C ALA A 259 12.24 24.85 -21.47
N GLU A 260 11.13 24.58 -20.78
CA GLU A 260 9.78 24.84 -21.30
C GLU A 260 9.40 26.32 -21.20
N CYS A 261 9.96 27.05 -20.23
CA CYS A 261 9.72 28.47 -20.03
C CYS A 261 10.97 29.21 -19.51
N HIS A 262 11.08 30.50 -19.83
CA HIS A 262 12.13 31.38 -19.35
C HIS A 262 11.52 32.65 -18.76
N GLN A 263 11.98 33.04 -17.58
CA GLN A 263 11.59 34.30 -16.94
C GLN A 263 12.84 35.00 -16.42
N ARG A 264 12.94 36.29 -16.70
CA ARG A 264 13.98 37.18 -16.14
C ARG A 264 13.33 38.02 -15.06
N LEU A 265 13.88 37.97 -13.85
CA LEU A 265 13.48 38.82 -12.74
C LEU A 265 14.49 39.96 -12.65
N GLU A 266 14.00 41.19 -12.71
CA GLU A 266 14.79 42.39 -12.49
C GLU A 266 14.40 43.01 -11.14
N PRO A 267 15.33 43.68 -10.44
CA PRO A 267 15.05 44.34 -9.16
C PRO A 267 13.91 45.36 -9.20
#